data_AF-A0A7U7J4Q3-F1
#
_entry.id   AF-A0A7U7J4Q3-F1
#
_cell.length_a   1.000
_cell.length_b   1.000
_cell.length_c   1.000
_cell.angle_alpha   90.00
_cell.angle_beta   90.00
_cell.angle_gamma   90.00
#
_symmetry.space_group_name_H-M   'P 1'
#
loop_
_entity.id
_entity.type
_entity.pdbx_description
1 polymer ?
#
loop_
_entity_poly.entity_id
_entity_poly.type
_entity_poly.pdbx_seq_one_letter_code
_entity_poly.pdbx_strand_id
1 'polypeptide(L)' 'MLRTAREEGIAEGIEKGIEKGIEKGIEKGIEKGIEKGIEKGIEKGIEKGIEKGMEQAIQRLIRSGIPADQARRLLGLE' A
#
# COMPACT_ATOMS: atom_id res chain seq x y z
N MET A 1 -21.38 -26.35 -42.68
CA MET A 1 -22.10 -26.29 -41.38
C MET A 1 -21.20 -26.72 -40.22
N LEU A 2 -20.69 -27.95 -40.15
CA LEU A 2 -19.83 -28.41 -39.03
C LEU A 2 -18.53 -27.60 -38.82
N ARG A 3 -17.90 -27.13 -39.90
CA ARG A 3 -16.66 -26.34 -39.83
C ARG A 3 -16.90 -24.95 -39.21
N THR A 4 -18.00 -24.32 -39.59
CA THR A 4 -18.45 -23.01 -39.12
C THR A 4 -18.82 -23.04 -37.63
N ALA A 5 -19.59 -24.05 -37.20
CA ALA A 5 -19.94 -24.22 -35.79
C ALA A 5 -18.71 -24.47 -34.90
N ARG A 6 -17.67 -25.15 -35.42
CA ARG A 6 -16.41 -25.35 -34.70
C ARG A 6 -15.60 -24.06 -34.60
N GLU A 7 -15.56 -23.26 -35.65
CA GLU A 7 -14.88 -21.96 -35.66
C GLU A 7 -15.57 -20.97 -34.71
N GLU A 8 -16.91 -20.92 -34.71
CA GLU A 8 -17.72 -20.13 -33.77
C GLU A 8 -17.49 -20.56 -32.32
N GLY A 9 -17.52 -21.85 -32.02
CA GLY A 9 -17.26 -22.35 -30.66
C GLY A 9 -15.84 -22.07 -30.16
N ILE A 10 -14.84 -22.08 -31.04
CA ILE A 10 -13.47 -21.70 -30.70
C ILE A 10 -13.39 -20.19 -30.44
N ALA A 11 -13.99 -19.37 -31.31
CA ALA A 11 -14.01 -17.92 -31.16
C ALA A 11 -14.69 -17.50 -29.85
N GLU A 12 -15.86 -18.06 -29.55
CA GLU A 12 -16.62 -17.78 -28.33
C GLU A 12 -15.87 -18.28 -27.07
N GLY A 13 -15.18 -19.42 -27.17
CA GLY A 13 -14.35 -19.95 -26.09
C GLY A 13 -13.14 -19.06 -25.79
N ILE A 14 -12.49 -18.53 -26.83
CA ILE A 14 -11.36 -17.58 -26.69
C ILE A 14 -11.86 -16.26 -26.09
N GLU A 15 -12.96 -15.72 -26.61
CA GLU A 15 -13.54 -14.46 -26.13
C GLU A 15 -13.91 -14.55 -24.65
N LYS A 16 -14.68 -15.58 -24.25
CA LYS A 16 -15.04 -15.81 -22.85
C LYS A 16 -13.83 -16.09 -21.96
N GLY A 17 -12.81 -16.75 -22.50
CA GLY A 17 -11.56 -17.04 -21.79
C GLY A 17 -10.77 -15.78 -21.49
N ILE A 18 -10.63 -14.90 -22.49
CA ILE A 18 -9.94 -13.61 -22.38
C ILE A 18 -10.70 -12.70 -21.43
N GLU A 19 -12.02 -12.55 -21.61
CA GLU A 19 -12.86 -11.69 -20.78
C GLU A 19 -12.77 -12.09 -19.30
N LYS A 20 -13.00 -13.36 -18.98
CA LYS A 20 -12.90 -13.87 -17.61
C LYS A 20 -11.48 -13.80 -17.05
N GLY A 21 -10.47 -13.98 -17.88
CA GLY A 21 -9.07 -13.90 -17.50
C GLY A 21 -8.66 -12.48 -17.12
N ILE A 22 -9.04 -11.51 -17.95
CA ILE A 22 -8.79 -10.09 -17.73
C ILE A 22 -9.54 -9.60 -16.50
N GLU A 23 -10.84 -9.87 -16.40
CA GLU A 23 -11.68 -9.43 -15.28
C GLU A 23 -11.10 -9.93 -13.96
N LYS A 24 -10.87 -11.25 -13.83
CA LYS A 24 -10.31 -11.85 -12.61
C LYS A 24 -8.87 -11.41 -12.33
N GLY A 25 -8.08 -11.21 -13.37
CA GLY A 25 -6.69 -10.80 -13.26
C GLY A 25 -6.56 -9.36 -12.76
N ILE A 26 -7.34 -8.46 -13.34
CA ILE A 26 -7.40 -7.04 -12.97
C ILE A 26 -7.99 -6.89 -11.57
N GLU A 27 -9.13 -7.51 -11.28
CA GLU A 27 -9.79 -7.40 -9.98
C GLU A 27 -8.84 -7.87 -8.86
N LYS A 28 -8.30 -9.09 -8.96
CA LYS A 28 -7.39 -9.62 -7.94
C LYS A 28 -6.06 -8.89 -7.88
N GLY A 29 -5.56 -8.41 -9.02
CA GLY A 29 -4.29 -7.69 -9.10
C GLY A 29 -4.39 -6.30 -8.47
N ILE A 30 -5.45 -5.57 -8.79
CA ILE A 30 -5.73 -4.24 -8.25
C ILE A 30 -6.06 -4.34 -6.77
N GLU A 31 -6.97 -5.22 -6.35
CA GLU A 31 -7.36 -5.37 -4.96
C GLU A 31 -6.15 -5.67 -4.07
N LYS A 32 -5.38 -6.72 -4.40
CA LYS A 32 -4.19 -7.10 -3.62
C LYS A 32 -3.06 -6.08 -3.72
N GLY A 33 -2.91 -5.43 -4.86
CA GLY A 33 -1.87 -4.43 -5.09
C GLY A 33 -2.13 -3.15 -4.30
N ILE A 34 -3.37 -2.66 -4.35
CA ILE A 34 -3.83 -1.47 -3.63
C ILE A 34 -3.83 -1.74 -2.13
N GLU A 35 -4.43 -2.84 -1.66
CA GLU A 35 -4.50 -3.17 -0.24
C GLU A 35 -3.10 -3.24 0.39
N LYS A 36 -2.21 -4.07 -0.18
CA LYS A 36 -0.83 -4.20 0.33
C LYS A 36 0.01 -2.94 0.16
N GLY A 37 -0.23 -2.19 -0.93
CA GLY A 37 0.51 -0.97 -1.21
C GLY A 37 0.14 0.16 -0.24
N ILE A 38 -1.16 0.35 -0.01
CA ILE A 38 -1.71 1.34 0.91
C ILE A 38 -1.33 0.98 2.35
N GLU A 39 -1.56 -0.26 2.78
CA GLU A 39 -1.27 -0.71 4.15
C GLU A 39 0.21 -0.47 4.50
N LYS A 40 1.13 -0.99 3.67
CA LYS A 40 2.57 -0.81 3.89
C LYS A 40 3.02 0.64 3.75
N GLY A 41 2.38 1.40 2.86
CA GLY A 41 2.70 2.81 2.63
C GLY A 41 2.30 3.67 3.82
N ILE A 42 1.10 3.47 4.34
CA ILE A 42 0.57 4.18 5.52
C ILE A 42 1.37 3.82 6.75
N GLU A 43 1.59 2.52 7.02
CA GLU A 43 2.34 2.05 8.20
C GLU A 43 3.74 2.69 8.24
N LYS A 44 4.52 2.54 7.15
CA LYS A 44 5.87 3.12 7.06
C LYS A 44 5.87 4.63 7.07
N GLY A 45 4.84 5.26 6.52
CA GLY A 45 4.70 6.71 6.48
C GLY A 45 4.46 7.29 7.87
N ILE A 46 3.54 6.68 8.62
CA ILE A 46 3.21 7.06 10.00
C ILE A 46 4.41 6.84 10.91
N GLU A 47 5.04 5.66 10.86
CA GLU A 47 6.21 5.34 11.69
C GLU A 47 7.34 6.36 11.49
N LYS A 48 7.76 6.57 10.24
CA LYS A 48 8.81 7.55 9.90
C LYS A 48 8.42 8.99 10.23
N GLY A 49 7.13 9.31 10.10
CA GLY A 49 6.60 10.64 10.42
C GLY A 49 6.68 10.93 11.92
N ILE A 50 6.25 9.98 12.74
CA ILE A 50 6.32 10.07 14.20
C ILE A 50 7.78 10.15 14.66
N GLU A 51 8.65 9.27 14.18
CA GLU A 51 10.07 9.26 14.54
C GLU A 51 10.75 10.61 14.25
N LYS A 52 10.61 11.11 13.02
CA LYS A 52 11.16 12.42 12.62
C LYS A 52 10.54 13.56 13.41
N GLY A 53 9.23 13.50 13.68
CA GLY A 53 8.52 14.50 14.48
C GLY A 53 9.05 14.56 15.91
N MET A 54 9.27 13.40 16.53
CA MET A 54 9.82 13.29 17.88
C MET A 54 11.27 13.80 17.94
N GLU A 55 12.11 13.44 16.97
CA GLU A 55 13.49 13.94 16.91
C GLU A 55 13.51 15.47 16.79
N GLN A 56 12.68 16.03 15.90
CA GLN A 56 12.55 17.48 15.76
C GLN A 56 12.04 18.16 17.04
N ALA A 57 11.08 17.54 17.73
CA ALA A 57 10.57 18.03 19.00
C ALA A 57 11.68 18.07 20.06
N ILE A 58 12.45 16.99 20.22
CA ILE A 58 13.60 16.93 21.13
C ILE A 58 14.60 18.04 20.79
N GLN A 59 14.98 18.18 19.52
CA GLN A 59 15.92 19.22 19.10
C GLN A 59 15.43 20.64 19.38
N ARG A 60 14.12 20.90 19.30
CA ARG A 60 13.54 22.20 19.67
C ARG A 60 13.63 22.45 21.16
N LEU A 61 13.30 21.44 21.98
CA LEU A 61 13.38 21.53 23.44
C LEU A 61 14.82 21.75 23.91
N ILE A 62 15.79 21.03 23.32
CA ILE A 62 17.21 21.22 23.61
C ILE A 62 17.66 22.64 23.25
N ARG A 63 17.24 23.16 22.10
CA ARG A 63 17.55 24.55 21.71
C ARG A 63 16.91 25.60 22.62
N SER A 64 15.78 25.29 23.26
CA SER A 64 15.18 26.15 24.28
C SER A 64 15.82 26.01 25.67
N GLY A 65 16.90 25.23 25.80
CA GLY A 65 17.65 25.06 27.04
C GLY A 65 17.16 23.90 27.92
N ILE A 66 16.26 23.06 27.43
CA ILE A 66 15.80 21.87 28.16
C ILE A 66 16.80 20.73 27.92
N PRO A 67 17.42 20.15 28.97
CA PRO A 67 18.31 19.00 28.83
C PRO A 67 17.67 17.83 28.09
N ALA A 68 18.45 17.07 27.32
CA ALA A 68 17.95 16.02 26.44
C ALA A 68 17.17 14.91 27.18
N ASP A 69 17.60 14.57 28.40
CA ASP A 69 16.92 13.61 29.26
C ASP A 69 15.56 14.14 29.72
N GLN A 70 15.46 15.42 30.10
CA GLN A 70 14.20 16.06 30.45
C GLN A 70 13.28 16.20 29.23
N ALA A 71 13.83 16.52 28.05
CA ALA A 71 13.08 16.60 26.80
C ALA A 71 12.46 15.25 26.41
N ARG A 72 13.21 14.15 26.58
CA ARG A 72 12.69 12.78 26.36
C ARG A 72 11.57 12.44 27.35
N ARG A 73 11.74 12.75 28.64
CA ARG A 73 10.70 12.55 29.65
C ARG A 73 9.42 13.32 29.36
N LEU A 74 9.54 14.59 28.95
CA LEU A 74 8.38 15.42 28.56
C LEU A 74 7.61 14.85 27.36
N LEU A 75 8.29 14.11 26.49
CA LEU A 75 7.71 13.47 25.30
C LEU A 75 7.34 12.00 25.55
N GLY A 76 7.47 11.50 26.79
CA GLY A 76 7.15 10.11 27.14
C GLY A 76 8.09 9.08 26.52
N LEU A 77 9.33 9.47 26.21
CA LEU A 77 10.37 8.67 25.55
C LEU A 77 11.36 8.04 26.56
N GLU A 78 10.88 7.63 27.74
CA GLU A 78 11.72 6.96 28.75
C GLU A 78 12.14 5.55 28.34
#